data_AF-M3B4S0-F1
#
_entry.id   AF-M3B4S0-F1
#
_cell.length_a   1.000
_cell.length_b   1.000
_cell.length_c   1.000
_cell.angle_alpha   90.00
_cell.angle_beta   90.00
_cell.angle_gamma   90.00
#
_symmetry.space_group_name_H-M   'P 1'
#
loop_
_entity.id
_entity.type
_entity.pdbx_description
1 polymer ?
#
loop_
_entity_poly.entity_id
_entity_poly.type
_entity_poly.pdbx_seq_one_letter_code
_entity_poly.pdbx_strand_id
1 'polypeptide(L)'
;RAGRPPEPVSVGLLRLASWRASRSGVADGLVHPLEWTPAPAETVVRALVEHVRDALADSGDLALVEESLARLLARGGGADLQRAALARTGELRSVVEEAVERTAS
;
A
#
# COMPACT_ATOMS: atom_id res chain seq x y z
N ARG A 1 -8.07 18.32 -22.88
CA ARG A 1 -8.93 17.52 -21.97
C ARG A 1 -9.91 18.47 -21.29
N ALA A 2 -11.21 18.32 -21.52
CA ALA A 2 -12.21 18.98 -20.67
C ALA A 2 -12.21 18.26 -19.31
N GLY A 3 -12.02 19.00 -18.21
CA GLY A 3 -11.93 18.41 -16.88
C GLY A 3 -13.26 17.82 -16.44
N ARG A 4 -13.25 16.58 -15.94
CA ARG A 4 -14.39 16.05 -15.20
C ARG A 4 -14.42 16.72 -13.82
N PRO A 5 -15.60 17.10 -13.29
CA PRO A 5 -15.70 17.57 -11.92
C PRO A 5 -15.17 16.48 -10.97
N PRO A 6 -14.50 16.85 -9.86
CA PRO A 6 -14.04 15.89 -8.88
C PRO A 6 -15.23 15.12 -8.28
N GLU A 7 -14.99 13.89 -7.85
CA GLU A 7 -15.99 13.14 -7.10
C GLU A 7 -16.41 13.93 -5.83
N PRO A 8 -17.70 13.89 -5.45
CA PRO A 8 -18.24 14.65 -4.32
C PRO A 8 -17.89 13.98 -2.98
N VAL A 9 -16.60 13.74 -2.74
CA VAL A 9 -16.09 13.04 -1.56
C VAL A 9 -15.68 14.05 -0.51
N SER A 10 -16.13 13.84 0.72
CA SER A 10 -15.78 14.75 1.81
C SER A 10 -14.28 14.68 2.14
N VAL A 11 -13.69 15.83 2.45
CA VAL A 11 -12.30 15.91 2.97
C VAL A 11 -12.12 15.04 4.21
N GLY A 12 -13.15 14.91 5.05
CA GLY A 12 -13.14 14.05 6.22
C GLY A 12 -12.92 12.57 5.87
N LEU A 13 -13.57 12.08 4.81
CA LEU A 13 -13.41 10.70 4.35
C LEU A 13 -12.03 10.45 3.76
N LEU A 14 -11.49 11.40 2.98
CA LEU A 14 -10.12 11.31 2.47
C LEU A 14 -9.10 11.24 3.62
N ARG A 15 -9.26 12.06 4.66
CA ARG A 15 -8.40 12.02 5.86
C ARG A 15 -8.49 10.69 6.59
N LEU A 16 -9.69 10.13 6.73
CA LEU A 16 -9.90 8.81 7.32
C LEU A 16 -9.19 7.72 6.51
N ALA A 17 -9.36 7.72 5.19
CA ALA A 17 -8.70 6.77 4.30
C ALA A 17 -7.17 6.83 4.43
N SER A 18 -6.60 8.04 4.37
CA SER A 18 -5.15 8.24 4.56
C SER A 18 -4.68 7.78 5.93
N TRP A 19 -5.42 8.09 7.00
CA TRP A 19 -5.05 7.65 8.35
C TRP A 19 -5.07 6.12 8.49
N ARG A 20 -6.09 5.44 7.94
CA ARG A 20 -6.15 3.96 7.96
C ARG A 20 -4.97 3.34 7.23
N ALA A 21 -4.65 3.85 6.04
CA ALA A 21 -3.51 3.40 5.25
C ALA A 21 -2.18 3.62 5.99
N SER A 22 -1.98 4.79 6.61
CA SER A 22 -0.75 5.07 7.37
C SER A 22 -0.61 4.21 8.64
N ARG A 23 -1.71 3.93 9.33
CA ARG A 23 -1.68 3.14 10.58
C ARG A 23 -1.43 1.66 10.32
N SER A 24 -2.10 1.12 9.32
CA SER A 24 -2.16 -0.34 9.11
C SER A 24 -1.41 -0.82 7.88
N GLY A 25 -0.97 0.06 6.99
CA GLY A 25 -0.39 -0.33 5.70
C GLY A 25 -1.35 -1.23 4.94
N VAL A 26 -0.85 -2.38 4.50
CA VAL A 26 -1.65 -3.44 3.83
C VAL A 26 -2.07 -4.57 4.78
N ALA A 27 -1.85 -4.42 6.09
CA ALA A 27 -2.08 -5.48 7.07
C ALA A 27 -3.52 -5.53 7.63
N ASP A 28 -4.37 -4.54 7.31
CA ASP A 28 -5.74 -4.43 7.85
C ASP A 28 -6.67 -3.76 6.81
N GLY A 29 -7.96 -3.63 7.12
CA GLY A 29 -8.97 -3.02 6.25
C GLY A 29 -8.70 -1.54 5.94
N LEU A 30 -8.85 -1.20 4.66
CA LEU A 30 -8.73 0.13 4.07
C LEU A 30 -10.09 0.67 3.62
N VAL A 31 -10.11 1.87 3.04
CA VAL A 31 -11.31 2.44 2.40
C VAL A 31 -11.18 2.26 0.89
N HIS A 32 -12.17 1.64 0.26
CA HIS A 32 -12.22 1.44 -1.19
C HIS A 32 -12.34 2.79 -1.92
N PRO A 33 -11.43 3.11 -2.86
CA PRO A 33 -11.34 4.46 -3.44
C PRO A 33 -12.46 4.79 -4.43
N LEU A 34 -13.23 3.79 -4.90
CA LEU A 34 -14.34 3.99 -5.82
C LEU A 34 -15.70 3.84 -5.14
N GLU A 35 -15.77 3.06 -4.06
CA GLU A 35 -17.03 2.77 -3.35
C GLU A 35 -17.14 3.52 -2.03
N TRP A 36 -16.02 4.04 -1.52
CA TRP A 36 -15.96 4.85 -0.30
C TRP A 36 -16.39 4.10 0.97
N THR A 37 -16.23 2.77 0.96
CA THR A 37 -16.60 1.81 2.01
C THR A 37 -15.38 1.04 2.53
N PRO A 38 -15.42 0.48 3.76
CA PRO A 38 -14.35 -0.38 4.25
C PRO A 38 -14.22 -1.68 3.43
N ALA A 39 -12.99 -2.06 3.08
CA ALA A 39 -12.69 -3.31 2.36
C ALA A 39 -11.29 -3.85 2.73
N PRO A 40 -11.01 -5.15 2.49
CA PRO A 40 -9.67 -5.71 2.68
C PRO A 40 -8.61 -4.94 1.89
N ALA A 41 -7.40 -4.78 2.46
CA ALA A 41 -6.32 -4.04 1.80
C ALA A 41 -6.01 -4.57 0.40
N GLU A 42 -5.98 -5.90 0.22
CA GLU A 42 -5.77 -6.51 -1.09
C GLU A 42 -6.81 -6.05 -2.12
N THR A 43 -8.09 -6.09 -1.77
CA THR A 43 -9.18 -5.61 -2.62
C THR A 43 -8.98 -4.15 -3.00
N VAL A 44 -8.66 -3.31 -2.02
CA VAL A 44 -8.46 -1.87 -2.22
C VAL A 44 -7.28 -1.56 -3.15
N VAL A 45 -6.13 -2.21 -2.93
CA VAL A 45 -4.94 -1.93 -3.75
C VAL A 45 -5.10 -2.50 -5.16
N ARG A 46 -5.76 -3.64 -5.33
CA ARG A 46 -6.11 -4.16 -6.66
C ARG A 46 -7.05 -3.22 -7.42
N ALA A 47 -8.07 -2.67 -6.76
CA ALA A 47 -8.96 -1.70 -7.36
C ALA A 47 -8.23 -0.41 -7.79
N LEU A 48 -7.25 0.03 -6.99
CA LEU A 48 -6.39 1.16 -7.36
C LEU A 48 -5.54 0.84 -8.60
N VAL A 49 -4.88 -0.32 -8.65
CA VAL A 49 -4.08 -0.73 -9.82
C VAL A 49 -4.95 -0.84 -11.06
N GLU A 50 -6.15 -1.41 -10.94
CA GLU A 50 -7.10 -1.48 -12.05
C GLU A 50 -7.50 -0.09 -12.54
N HIS A 51 -7.75 0.84 -11.61
CA HIS A 51 -8.09 2.23 -11.95
C HIS A 51 -6.99 2.95 -12.75
N VAL A 52 -5.72 2.62 -12.50
CA VAL A 52 -4.56 3.23 -13.18
C VAL A 52 -3.92 2.33 -14.23
N ARG A 53 -4.55 1.20 -14.59
CA ARG A 53 -3.98 0.16 -15.45
C ARG A 53 -3.47 0.72 -16.77
N ASP A 54 -4.28 1.52 -17.46
CA ASP A 54 -3.91 2.09 -18.76
C ASP A 54 -2.68 2.99 -18.64
N ALA A 55 -2.62 3.83 -17.59
CA ALA A 55 -1.48 4.70 -17.35
C ALA A 55 -0.19 3.91 -17.04
N LEU A 56 -0.31 2.81 -16.30
CA LEU A 56 0.81 1.90 -16.02
C LEU A 56 1.23 1.10 -17.26
N ALA A 57 0.29 0.76 -18.14
CA ALA A 57 0.60 0.09 -19.42
C ALA A 57 1.33 1.05 -20.37
N ASP A 58 0.87 2.30 -20.46
CA ASP A 58 1.48 3.35 -21.27
C ASP A 58 2.91 3.68 -20.80
N SER A 59 3.19 3.61 -19.49
CA SER A 59 4.54 3.80 -18.94
C SER A 59 5.42 2.54 -18.98
N GLY A 60 4.83 1.37 -19.22
CA GLY A 60 5.52 0.07 -19.15
C GLY A 60 5.71 -0.48 -17.72
N ASP A 61 5.12 0.16 -16.71
CA ASP A 61 5.29 -0.20 -15.30
C ASP A 61 4.29 -1.25 -14.78
N LEU A 62 3.26 -1.60 -15.57
CA LEU A 62 2.17 -2.46 -15.11
C LEU A 62 2.66 -3.79 -14.51
N ALA A 63 3.54 -4.50 -15.21
CA ALA A 63 4.07 -5.77 -14.74
C ALA A 63 4.90 -5.62 -13.45
N LEU A 64 5.71 -4.56 -13.35
CA LEU A 64 6.50 -4.26 -12.15
C LEU A 64 5.60 -3.98 -10.95
N VAL A 65 4.51 -3.25 -11.14
CA VAL A 65 3.54 -2.93 -10.09
C VAL A 65 2.79 -4.18 -9.64
N GLU A 66 2.30 -5.00 -10.57
CA GLU A 66 1.60 -6.26 -10.25
C GLU A 66 2.50 -7.22 -9.46
N GLU A 67 3.77 -7.37 -9.88
CA GLU A 67 4.74 -8.21 -9.18
C GLU A 67 5.09 -7.65 -7.79
N SER A 68 5.32 -6.33 -7.68
CA SER A 68 5.62 -5.67 -6.41
C SER A 68 4.47 -5.80 -5.42
N LEU A 69 3.23 -5.67 -5.90
CA LEU A 69 2.04 -5.85 -5.08
C LEU A 69 1.90 -7.30 -4.59
N ALA A 70 2.12 -8.29 -5.47
CA ALA A 70 2.09 -9.69 -5.07
C ALA A 70 3.12 -9.99 -3.98
N ARG A 71 4.35 -9.47 -4.11
CA ARG A 71 5.40 -9.60 -3.07
C ARG A 71 5.02 -8.91 -1.76
N LEU A 72 4.47 -7.69 -1.84
CA LEU A 72 4.05 -6.92 -0.67
C LEU A 72 2.94 -7.63 0.10
N LEU A 73 1.93 -8.16 -0.59
CA LEU A 73 0.83 -8.89 0.03
C LEU A 73 1.29 -10.22 0.64
N ALA A 74 2.26 -10.91 0.01
CA ALA A 74 2.76 -12.18 0.51
C ALA A 74 3.70 -12.04 1.72
N ARG A 75 4.50 -10.95 1.79
CA ARG A 75 5.57 -10.78 2.79
C ARG A 75 5.27 -9.75 3.87
N GLY A 76 4.24 -8.91 3.67
CA GLY A 76 4.02 -7.72 4.49
C GLY A 76 4.96 -6.57 4.10
N GLY A 77 4.74 -5.41 4.72
CA GLY A 77 5.53 -4.21 4.47
C GLY A 77 6.80 -4.13 5.32
N GLY A 78 7.60 -3.07 5.09
CA GLY A 78 8.80 -2.81 5.89
C GLY A 78 8.53 -2.73 7.39
N ALA A 79 7.40 -2.12 7.79
CA ALA A 79 7.02 -2.05 9.20
C ALA A 79 6.73 -3.43 9.82
N ASP A 80 6.18 -4.37 9.05
CA ASP A 80 5.93 -5.74 9.52
C ASP A 80 7.25 -6.48 9.75
N LEU A 81 8.17 -6.36 8.79
CA LEU A 81 9.51 -6.94 8.87
C LEU A 81 10.31 -6.37 10.06
N GLN A 82 10.26 -5.05 10.23
CA GLN A 82 10.92 -4.36 11.34
C GLN A 82 10.37 -4.80 12.71
N ARG A 83 9.04 -4.92 12.83
CA ARG A 83 8.41 -5.45 14.05
C ARG A 83 8.79 -6.91 14.31
N ALA A 84 8.86 -7.73 13.26
CA ALA A 84 9.27 -9.12 13.40
C ALA A 84 10.74 -9.26 13.84
N ALA A 85 11.64 -8.44 13.31
CA ALA A 85 13.04 -8.39 13.74
C ALA A 85 13.15 -8.01 15.22
N LEU A 86 12.47 -6.94 15.64
CA LEU A 86 12.45 -6.50 17.03
C LEU A 86 11.85 -7.55 17.96
N ALA A 87 10.75 -8.20 17.58
CA ALA A 87 10.11 -9.24 18.39
C ALA A 87 10.99 -10.48 18.56
N ARG A 88 11.81 -10.80 17.55
CA ARG A 88 12.71 -11.96 17.55
C ARG A 88 13.97 -11.74 18.39
N THR A 89 14.54 -10.54 18.39
CA THR A 89 15.85 -10.26 19.01
C THR A 89 15.76 -9.40 20.27
N GLY A 90 14.71 -8.60 20.41
CA GLY A 90 14.60 -7.55 21.43
C GLY A 90 15.50 -6.33 21.18
N GLU A 91 16.22 -6.28 20.06
CA GLU A 91 17.24 -5.26 19.79
C GLU A 91 16.91 -4.38 18.60
N LEU A 92 16.92 -3.05 18.79
CA LEU A 92 16.73 -2.09 17.71
C LEU A 92 17.81 -2.16 16.62
N ARG A 93 19.03 -2.62 16.97
CA ARG A 93 20.09 -2.82 15.98
C ARG A 93 19.67 -3.81 14.88
N SER A 94 19.01 -4.91 15.27
CA SER A 94 18.54 -5.92 14.31
C SER A 94 17.54 -5.38 13.30
N VAL A 95 16.77 -4.35 13.67
CA VAL A 95 15.82 -3.69 12.78
C VAL A 95 16.55 -2.94 11.66
N VAL A 96 17.67 -2.28 11.99
CA VAL A 96 18.50 -1.55 11.03
C VAL A 96 19.24 -2.53 10.13
N GLU A 97 19.81 -3.59 10.69
CA GLU A 97 20.50 -4.64 9.94
C GLU A 97 19.58 -5.28 8.89
N GLU A 98 18.35 -5.65 9.29
CA GLU A 98 17.33 -6.19 8.40
C GLU A 98 16.95 -5.20 7.27
N ALA A 99 16.85 -3.91 7.58
CA ALA A 99 16.53 -2.89 6.57
C ALA A 99 17.67 -2.71 5.55
N VAL A 100 18.92 -2.71 6.01
CA VAL A 100 20.11 -2.60 5.15
C VAL A 100 20.22 -3.82 4.23
N GLU A 101 20.09 -5.03 4.77
CA GLU A 101 20.17 -6.28 3.99
C GLU A 101 19.19 -6.29 2.81
N ARG A 102 18.00 -5.70 2.97
CA ARG A 102 16.96 -5.68 1.93
C ARG A 102 17.03 -4.52 0.95
N THR A 103 17.85 -3.50 1.22
CA THR A 103 17.94 -2.29 0.39
C THR A 103 19.29 -2.08 -0.26
N ALA A 104 20.30 -2.89 0.10
CA ALA A 104 21.64 -2.83 -0.46
C ALA A 104 21.79 -3.48 -1.86
N SER A 105 20.70 -3.90 -2.51
CA SER A 105 20.67 -4.51 -3.85
C SER A 105 20.60 -3.50 -4.98
#